data_AF-A0A814C9C0-F1
#
_entry.id   AF-A0A814C9C0-F1
#
_cell.length_a   1.000
_cell.length_b   1.000
_cell.length_c   1.000
_cell.angle_alpha   90.00
_cell.angle_beta   90.00
_cell.angle_gamma   90.00
#
_symmetry.space_group_name_H-M   'P 1'
#
loop_
_entity.id
_entity.type
_entity.pdbx_description
1 polymer ?
#
loop_
_entity_poly.entity_id
_entity_poly.type
_entity_poly.pdbx_seq_one_letter_code
_entity_poly.pdbx_strand_id
1 'polypeptide(L)'
;MINCFRQIQILNIAIQFIGFDLDDNDSEYINADRWQRLISTHLSNLRIFDFQYSYRGLDSFDERQAFETLINKFNLKFWIEHQWFFDWHRHQIT
;
A
#
# COMPACT_ATOMS: atom_id res chain seq x y z
N MET A 1 -14.78 35.51 -10.00
CA MET A 1 -13.62 35.07 -9.18
C MET A 1 -13.66 33.56 -9.10
N ILE A 2 -12.72 32.88 -9.75
CA ILE A 2 -12.62 31.42 -9.67
C ILE A 2 -11.87 31.09 -8.38
N ASN A 3 -12.52 30.37 -7.47
CA ASN A 3 -11.87 29.86 -6.26
C ASN A 3 -10.78 28.86 -6.67
N CYS A 4 -9.51 29.29 -6.65
CA CYS A 4 -8.36 28.47 -7.03
C CYS A 4 -7.71 27.73 -5.85
N PHE A 5 -8.40 27.60 -4.71
CA PHE A 5 -7.92 26.73 -3.63
C PHE A 5 -8.26 25.28 -3.96
N ARG A 6 -7.34 24.59 -4.66
CA ARG A 6 -7.39 23.13 -4.73
C ARG A 6 -7.14 22.60 -3.31
N GLN A 7 -8.15 21.97 -2.73
CA GLN A 7 -7.99 21.22 -1.49
C GLN A 7 -6.96 20.11 -1.75
N ILE A 8 -5.82 20.19 -1.06
CA ILE A 8 -4.81 19.14 -1.10
C ILE A 8 -5.38 17.96 -0.32
N GLN A 9 -5.55 16.82 -1.00
CA GLN A 9 -5.93 15.57 -0.35
C GLN A 9 -4.66 14.78 -0.04
N ILE A 10 -4.57 14.32 1.21
CA ILE A 10 -3.48 13.51 1.74
C ILE A 10 -4.13 12.25 2.30
N LEU A 11 -3.59 11.09 1.93
CA LEU A 11 -3.98 9.80 2.49
C LEU A 11 -2.75 9.15 3.11
N ASN A 12 -2.79 9.00 4.42
CA ASN A 12 -1.74 8.34 5.19
C ASN A 12 -2.32 7.06 5.78
N ILE A 13 -1.69 5.93 5.49
CA ILE A 13 -2.10 4.61 5.94
C ILE A 13 -0.91 3.95 6.61
N ALA A 14 -1.09 3.53 7.86
CA ALA A 14 -0.12 2.72 8.58
C ALA A 14 -0.83 1.46 9.03
N ILE A 15 -0.34 0.31 8.57
CA ILE A 15 -0.90 -1.00 8.90
C ILE A 15 0.19 -1.84 9.54
N GLN A 16 -0.13 -2.39 10.70
CA GLN A 16 0.71 -3.37 11.38
C GLN A 16 -0.02 -4.70 11.40
N PHE A 17 0.59 -5.70 10.80
CA PHE A 17 0.10 -7.06 10.77
C PHE A 17 0.93 -7.95 11.69
N ILE A 18 0.24 -8.71 12.53
CA ILE A 18 0.82 -9.71 13.44
C ILE A 18 0.01 -10.98 13.23
N GLY A 19 0.60 -11.95 12.52
CA GLY A 19 -0.10 -13.18 12.14
C GLY A 19 0.86 -14.23 11.59
N PHE A 20 0.36 -15.45 11.51
CA PHE A 20 1.15 -16.62 11.10
C PHE A 20 0.96 -17.01 9.64
N ASP A 21 -0.07 -16.49 8.98
CA ASP A 21 -0.38 -16.72 7.57
C ASP A 21 -0.92 -15.40 6.96
N LEU A 22 -0.58 -15.15 5.69
CA LEU A 22 -1.26 -14.14 4.87
C LEU A 22 -2.61 -14.71 4.43
N ASP A 23 -3.62 -14.64 5.30
CA ASP A 23 -4.99 -14.97 4.89
C ASP A 23 -5.46 -13.99 3.80
N ASP A 24 -6.43 -14.43 2.98
CA ASP A 24 -6.97 -13.65 1.86
C ASP A 24 -7.35 -12.20 2.26
N ASN A 25 -7.84 -12.02 3.49
CA ASN A 25 -8.22 -10.71 4.03
C ASN A 25 -7.04 -9.75 4.23
N ASP A 26 -5.87 -10.25 4.62
CA ASP A 26 -4.70 -9.41 4.90
C ASP A 26 -4.00 -9.00 3.60
N SER A 27 -4.05 -9.89 2.59
CA SER A 27 -3.60 -9.59 1.23
C SER A 27 -4.33 -8.39 0.62
N GLU A 28 -5.59 -8.14 1.02
CA GLU A 28 -6.37 -7.07 0.45
C GLU A 28 -5.86 -5.67 0.83
N TYR A 29 -5.20 -5.53 1.99
CA TYR A 29 -4.65 -4.25 2.44
C TYR A 29 -3.40 -3.87 1.67
N ILE A 30 -2.63 -4.85 1.21
CA ILE A 30 -1.42 -4.66 0.40
C ILE A 30 -1.69 -4.87 -1.10
N ASN A 31 -2.96 -4.90 -1.51
CA ASN A 31 -3.33 -5.06 -2.91
C ASN A 31 -3.29 -3.71 -3.65
N ALA A 32 -2.21 -3.48 -4.42
CA ALA A 32 -2.03 -2.27 -5.20
C ALA A 32 -3.18 -2.00 -6.19
N ASP A 33 -3.75 -3.03 -6.84
CA ASP A 33 -4.83 -2.86 -7.81
C ASP A 33 -6.10 -2.29 -7.13
N ARG A 34 -6.38 -2.75 -5.90
CA ARG A 34 -7.48 -2.24 -5.08
C ARG A 34 -7.29 -0.76 -4.76
N TRP A 35 -6.11 -0.39 -4.27
CA TRP A 35 -5.81 1.01 -3.95
C TRP A 35 -5.83 1.92 -5.16
N GLN A 36 -5.23 1.49 -6.27
CA GLN A 36 -5.29 2.23 -7.53
C GLN A 36 -6.74 2.50 -7.95
N ARG A 37 -7.62 1.50 -7.87
CA ARG A 37 -9.05 1.66 -8.20
C ARG A 37 -9.73 2.66 -7.26
N LEU A 38 -9.49 2.55 -5.95
CA LEU A 38 -10.11 3.41 -4.94
C LEU A 38 -9.67 4.87 -5.12
N ILE A 39 -8.37 5.10 -5.32
CA ILE A 39 -7.80 6.43 -5.53
C ILE A 39 -8.34 7.04 -6.82
N SER A 40 -8.30 6.28 -7.92
CA SER A 40 -8.78 6.74 -9.23
C SER A 40 -10.27 7.09 -9.21
N THR A 41 -11.06 6.40 -8.40
CA THR A 41 -12.52 6.57 -8.35
C THR A 41 -12.95 7.69 -7.39
N HIS A 42 -12.31 7.79 -6.22
CA HIS A 42 -12.81 8.61 -5.11
C HIS A 42 -11.87 9.74 -4.68
N LEU A 43 -10.58 9.67 -5.04
CA LEU A 43 -9.54 10.58 -4.57
C LEU A 43 -8.79 11.19 -5.77
N SER A 44 -9.52 11.71 -6.75
CA SER A 44 -8.95 12.28 -7.99
C SER A 44 -8.06 13.51 -7.76
N ASN A 45 -8.11 14.12 -6.57
CA ASN A 45 -7.25 15.23 -6.16
C ASN A 45 -6.18 14.81 -5.14
N LEU A 46 -5.97 13.51 -4.93
CA LEU A 46 -4.91 13.01 -4.07
C LEU A 46 -3.56 13.49 -4.58
N ARG A 47 -2.77 14.07 -3.68
CA ARG A 47 -1.41 14.54 -3.98
C ARG A 47 -0.36 13.73 -3.26
N ILE A 48 -0.67 13.31 -2.03
CA ILE A 48 0.24 12.56 -1.18
C ILE A 48 -0.47 11.27 -0.80
N PHE A 49 0.17 10.16 -1.11
CA PHE A 49 -0.16 8.83 -0.65
C PHE A 49 1.06 8.29 0.09
N ASP A 50 0.93 8.16 1.39
CA ASP A 50 1.94 7.54 2.25
C ASP A 50 1.35 6.23 2.80
N PHE A 51 1.98 5.11 2.45
CA PHE A 51 1.54 3.80 2.88
C PHE A 51 2.70 3.07 3.53
N GLN A 52 2.53 2.79 4.82
CA GLN A 52 3.49 2.08 5.65
C GLN A 52 2.91 0.73 6.06
N TYR A 53 3.63 -0.34 5.72
CA TYR A 53 3.24 -1.71 6.09
C TYR A 53 4.30 -2.38 6.97
N SER A 54 3.89 -2.82 8.15
CA SER A 54 4.74 -3.57 9.08
C SER A 54 4.23 -5.00 9.21
N TYR A 55 5.06 -5.98 8.86
CA TYR A 55 4.73 -7.41 8.96
C TYR A 55 5.56 -8.09 10.05
N ARG A 56 4.87 -8.83 10.93
CA ARG A 56 5.50 -9.65 11.98
C ARG A 56 4.89 -11.06 11.98
N GLY A 57 5.56 -11.99 11.29
CA GLY A 57 5.14 -13.39 11.14
C GLY A 57 6.30 -14.36 10.94
N LEU A 58 6.01 -15.67 11.05
CA LEU A 58 6.96 -16.75 10.74
C LEU A 58 6.94 -16.99 9.22
N ASP A 59 8.11 -17.07 8.60
CA ASP A 59 8.25 -17.05 7.14
C ASP A 59 8.19 -18.47 6.58
N SER A 60 7.08 -18.86 5.97
CA SER A 60 7.19 -19.87 4.92
C SER A 60 7.77 -19.22 3.66
N PHE A 61 8.53 -19.98 2.87
CA PHE A 61 9.09 -19.47 1.61
C PHE A 61 7.98 -19.00 0.64
N ASP A 62 6.84 -19.69 0.68
CA ASP A 62 5.70 -19.44 -0.20
C ASP A 62 4.98 -18.13 0.17
N GLU A 63 4.78 -17.84 1.46
CA GLU A 63 4.23 -16.56 1.92
C GLU A 63 5.11 -15.38 1.53
N ARG A 64 6.43 -15.54 1.63
CA ARG A 64 7.37 -14.50 1.23
C ARG A 64 7.25 -14.19 -0.25
N GLN A 65 7.18 -15.22 -1.10
CA GLN A 65 7.04 -15.02 -2.54
C GLN A 65 5.69 -14.37 -2.90
N ALA A 66 4.61 -14.78 -2.24
CA ALA A 66 3.29 -14.18 -2.42
C ALA A 66 3.29 -12.70 -2.01
N PHE A 67 3.90 -12.38 -0.86
CA PHE A 67 4.05 -11.01 -0.38
C PHE A 67 4.87 -10.15 -1.34
N GLU A 68 6.06 -10.62 -1.76
CA GLU A 68 6.91 -9.89 -2.72
C GLU A 68 6.17 -9.63 -4.03
N THR A 69 5.35 -10.58 -4.50
CA THR A 69 4.52 -10.41 -5.70
C THR A 69 3.49 -9.28 -5.54
N LEU A 70 2.84 -9.20 -4.37
CA LEU A 70 1.86 -8.15 -4.07
C LEU A 70 2.53 -6.78 -3.98
N ILE A 71 3.65 -6.68 -3.25
CA ILE A 71 4.36 -5.41 -3.08
C ILE A 71 4.96 -4.90 -4.39
N ASN A 72 5.45 -5.79 -5.25
CA ASN A 72 6.01 -5.40 -6.55
C ASN A 72 5.01 -4.65 -7.42
N LYS A 73 3.69 -4.80 -7.21
CA LYS A 73 2.68 -4.04 -7.95
C LYS A 73 2.66 -2.55 -7.60
N PHE A 74 3.18 -2.13 -6.44
CA PHE A 74 3.38 -0.71 -6.11
C PHE A 74 4.53 -0.08 -6.91
N ASN A 75 5.31 -0.87 -7.66
CA ASN A 75 6.32 -0.35 -8.59
C ASN A 75 5.80 -0.20 -10.03
N LEU A 76 4.49 -0.36 -10.26
CA LEU A 76 3.90 -0.16 -11.57
C LEU A 76 3.82 1.33 -11.94
N LYS A 77 3.70 1.57 -13.25
CA LYS A 77 3.69 2.91 -13.87
C LYS A 77 2.77 3.90 -13.15
N PHE A 78 1.58 3.48 -12.74
CA PHE A 78 0.63 4.33 -11.99
C PHE A 78 1.28 4.98 -10.77
N TRP A 79 1.93 4.19 -9.91
CA TRP A 79 2.55 4.67 -8.67
C TRP A 79 3.76 5.54 -8.93
N ILE A 80 4.61 5.13 -9.88
CA ILE A 80 5.81 5.87 -10.30
C ILE A 80 5.44 7.27 -10.84
N GLU A 81 4.43 7.36 -11.71
CA GLU A 81 3.99 8.64 -12.29
C GLU A 81 3.45 9.61 -11.23
N HIS A 82 2.86 9.08 -10.16
CA HIS A 82 2.38 9.88 -9.04
C HIS A 82 3.47 10.17 -7.98
N GLN A 83 4.67 9.59 -8.14
CA GLN A 83 5.76 9.64 -7.15
C GLN A 83 5.33 9.17 -5.76
N TRP A 84 4.45 8.18 -5.72
CA TRP A 84 4.01 7.55 -4.49
C TRP A 84 4.78 6.26 -4.28
N PHE A 85 5.49 6.19 -3.16
CA PHE A 85 6.34 5.06 -2.81
C PHE A 85 5.70 4.28 -1.67
N PHE A 86 5.81 2.96 -1.76
CA PHE A 86 5.30 2.06 -0.74
C PHE A 86 6.46 1.61 0.14
N ASP A 87 6.42 2.02 1.41
CA ASP A 87 7.42 1.65 2.39
C ASP A 87 6.92 0.48 3.23
N TRP A 88 7.74 -0.57 3.31
CA TRP A 88 7.43 -1.72 4.14
C TRP A 88 8.62 -2.20 4.93
N HIS A 89 8.33 -2.67 6.13
CA HIS A 89 9.32 -3.18 7.06
C HIS A 89 8.86 -4.53 7.60
N ARG A 90 9.80 -5.45 7.62
CA ARG A 90 9.61 -6.77 8.23
C ARG A 90 10.27 -6.79 9.59
N HIS A 91 9.53 -7.29 10.58
CA HIS A 91 10.07 -7.57 11.90
C HIS A 91 10.26 -9.08 12.04
N GLN A 92 11.52 -9.51 12.13
CA GLN A 92 11.83 -10.88 12.53
C GLN A 92 11.56 -11.04 14.03
N ILE A 93 10.88 -12.12 14.42
CA ILE A 93 10.82 -12.55 15.81
C ILE A 93 12.04 -13.44 16.03
N THR A 94 13.05 -12.91 16.71
CA THR A 94 14.22 -13.67 17.18
C THR A 94 13.88 -14.45 18.45
#